data_AF-A0A078KEJ9-F1
#
_entry.id   AF-A0A078KEJ9-F1
#
_cell.length_a   1.000
_cell.length_b   1.000
_cell.length_c   1.000
_cell.angle_alpha   90.00
_cell.angle_beta   90.00
_cell.angle_gamma   90.00
#
_symmetry.space_group_name_H-M   'P 1'
#
loop_
_entity.id
_entity.type
_entity.pdbx_description
1 polymer ?
#
loop_
_entity_poly.entity_id
_entity_poly.type
_entity_poly.pdbx_seq_one_letter_code
_entity_poly.pdbx_strand_id
1 'polypeptide(L)'
;MEEIEMNNDELKNTKCNLDGDPKIGWLCNKNGLLLKTYGWLVENSVGIILLIHGFKVHTRSTFMRKKLKIANRNESLVVDTHNYYIYKDSWIEKFNQNGYSVYALDLQGHGESQAWNNVKGDFSCFDDLVDDVIQYMNQIQDEISNDNQKDDGSHDIVTHKKEKLPMYIIGYSMGGNIALRILQLLKKEQEDRINSEDANDNKKCNIMLENSTNINEIDNDMNNSNDYDSDNSCANISATKNSITSDKHESCYNYLDKLNIKGCVSLSGMIRIKSILDPGNKSFKYFYLPLVNFLSYVLPHAEFSSESRYKKSGYFPNICKCYKFLNIDGRKYKYKSEFIKATVTLDCNINYMPTDIPLLFVHSTDDSICCYKWTASFYNKINVSKKELHTVDDMNHFTTTMPGNENILNKIIDWISNLRKDDKDEKENEL
;
A
#
# COMPACT_ATOMS: atom_id res chain seq x y z
N MET A 1 31.48 -36.97 49.22
CA MET A 1 30.86 -37.04 47.88
C MET A 1 29.55 -36.29 47.99
N GLU A 2 29.56 -35.02 47.60
CA GLU A 2 28.38 -34.26 47.22
C GLU A 2 28.77 -33.61 45.90
N GLU A 3 28.20 -34.13 44.82
CA GLU A 3 28.33 -33.56 43.48
C GLU A 3 27.41 -32.34 43.41
N ILE A 4 28.01 -31.18 43.18
CA ILE A 4 27.29 -29.98 42.76
C ILE A 4 27.14 -30.09 41.25
N GLU A 5 25.96 -30.52 40.80
CA GLU A 5 25.54 -30.34 39.40
C GLU A 5 25.35 -28.84 39.14
N MET A 6 26.29 -28.24 38.41
CA MET A 6 26.06 -26.94 37.78
C MET A 6 25.15 -27.15 36.56
N ASN A 7 23.91 -26.66 36.68
CA ASN A 7 22.94 -26.56 35.58
C ASN A 7 23.52 -25.77 34.41
N ASN A 8 23.73 -26.46 33.28
CA ASN A 8 24.22 -25.93 32.01
C ASN A 8 23.12 -25.30 31.12
N ASP A 9 22.04 -24.78 31.71
CA ASP A 9 20.85 -24.34 30.96
C ASP A 9 20.82 -22.84 30.58
N GLU A 10 21.84 -22.04 30.91
CA GLU A 10 21.89 -20.60 30.57
C GLU A 10 22.59 -20.25 29.24
N LEU A 11 23.02 -21.23 28.45
CA LEU A 11 23.57 -21.01 27.10
C LEU A 11 22.61 -21.50 26.00
N LYS A 12 21.34 -21.07 26.06
CA LYS A 12 20.51 -21.04 24.86
C LYS A 12 21.11 -20.01 23.90
N ASN A 13 21.83 -20.52 22.90
CA ASN A 13 22.21 -19.85 21.66
C ASN A 13 21.08 -18.94 21.12
N THR A 14 21.04 -17.66 21.52
CA THR A 14 20.27 -16.63 20.84
C THR A 14 20.99 -16.35 19.53
N LYS A 15 20.62 -17.12 18.50
CA LYS A 15 21.06 -16.91 17.13
C LYS A 15 20.48 -15.57 16.66
N CYS A 16 21.19 -14.45 16.94
CA CYS A 16 20.79 -13.12 16.49
C CYS A 16 20.65 -13.15 14.97
N ASN A 17 19.46 -12.84 14.44
CA ASN A 17 19.29 -12.76 13.00
C ASN A 17 19.90 -11.44 12.52
N LEU A 18 20.62 -11.48 11.39
CA LEU A 18 21.24 -10.27 10.85
C LEU A 18 20.23 -9.24 10.33
N ASP A 19 18.96 -9.62 10.21
CA ASP A 19 17.87 -8.74 9.75
C ASP A 19 17.23 -7.91 10.87
N GLY A 20 17.88 -7.83 12.04
CA GLY A 20 17.46 -6.91 13.11
C GLY A 20 16.25 -7.41 13.88
N ASP A 21 16.01 -8.73 13.85
CA ASP A 21 14.98 -9.44 14.62
C ASP A 21 13.58 -8.79 14.58
N PRO A 22 12.98 -8.61 13.38
CA PRO A 22 11.66 -7.99 13.26
C PRO A 22 10.58 -8.81 13.96
N LYS A 23 9.53 -8.12 14.44
CA LYS A 23 8.24 -8.74 14.75
C LYS A 23 7.67 -9.32 13.47
N ILE A 24 7.67 -10.65 13.36
CA ILE A 24 7.12 -11.37 12.21
C ILE A 24 5.66 -11.71 12.48
N GLY A 25 4.80 -11.42 11.50
CA GLY A 25 3.39 -11.80 11.53
C GLY A 25 2.89 -12.35 10.20
N TRP A 26 1.59 -12.59 10.15
CA TRP A 26 0.87 -13.00 8.96
C TRP A 26 -0.47 -12.29 8.87
N LEU A 27 -0.82 -11.85 7.67
CA LEU A 27 -2.13 -11.30 7.31
C LEU A 27 -2.86 -12.30 6.42
N CYS A 28 -4.07 -12.71 6.78
CA CYS A 28 -4.94 -13.48 5.89
C CYS A 28 -5.78 -12.50 5.07
N ASN A 29 -5.60 -12.49 3.76
CA ASN A 29 -6.33 -11.56 2.90
C ASN A 29 -7.72 -12.07 2.50
N LYS A 30 -8.50 -11.24 1.80
CA LYS A 30 -9.87 -11.56 1.34
C LYS A 30 -9.95 -12.82 0.46
N ASN A 31 -8.84 -13.19 -0.18
CA ASN A 31 -8.71 -14.37 -1.05
C ASN A 31 -8.20 -15.61 -0.30
N GLY A 32 -8.01 -15.53 1.02
CA GLY A 32 -7.49 -16.62 1.87
C GLY A 32 -5.98 -16.84 1.77
N LEU A 33 -5.23 -15.91 1.18
CA LEU A 33 -3.77 -15.98 1.11
C LEU A 33 -3.14 -15.44 2.40
N LEU A 34 -2.16 -16.16 2.93
CA LEU A 34 -1.31 -15.72 4.04
C LEU A 34 -0.15 -14.86 3.51
N LEU A 35 -0.15 -13.60 3.89
CA LEU A 35 0.86 -12.62 3.54
C LEU A 35 1.78 -12.38 4.73
N LYS A 36 3.09 -12.49 4.51
CA LYS A 36 4.11 -12.29 5.52
C LYS A 36 4.20 -10.80 5.86
N THR A 37 4.13 -10.48 7.16
CA THR A 37 4.27 -9.11 7.65
C THR A 37 5.50 -8.96 8.56
N TYR A 38 6.04 -7.75 8.61
CA TYR A 38 7.26 -7.41 9.33
C TYR A 38 7.07 -6.08 10.08
N GLY A 39 7.52 -6.03 11.33
CA GLY A 39 7.62 -4.80 12.12
C GLY A 39 8.98 -4.66 12.79
N TRP A 40 9.77 -3.66 12.39
CA TRP A 40 10.98 -3.24 13.12
C TRP A 40 10.60 -2.07 14.01
N LEU A 41 10.35 -2.39 15.28
CA LEU A 41 9.71 -1.49 16.24
C LEU A 41 10.76 -0.74 17.05
N VAL A 42 10.47 0.52 17.35
CA VAL A 42 11.24 1.33 18.30
C VAL A 42 10.35 1.74 19.47
N GLU A 43 10.96 1.89 20.63
CA GLU A 43 10.28 2.44 21.81
C GLU A 43 9.88 3.89 21.57
N ASN A 44 8.70 4.28 22.06
CA ASN A 44 8.18 5.66 21.94
C ASN A 44 8.21 6.21 20.50
N SER A 45 7.80 5.37 19.54
CA SER A 45 7.80 5.70 18.12
C SER A 45 7.13 7.04 17.84
N VAL A 46 7.81 7.88 17.05
CA VAL A 46 7.28 9.19 16.65
C VAL A 46 6.35 9.13 15.44
N GLY A 47 6.25 7.96 14.80
CA GLY A 47 5.45 7.73 13.61
C GLY A 47 5.71 6.36 12.97
N ILE A 48 4.86 6.00 12.02
CA ILE A 48 4.92 4.74 11.30
C ILE A 48 5.48 4.99 9.90
N ILE A 49 6.48 4.21 9.48
CA ILE A 49 6.90 4.10 8.09
C ILE A 49 6.35 2.80 7.52
N LEU A 50 5.49 2.88 6.50
CA LEU A 50 5.02 1.71 5.77
C LEU A 50 5.80 1.56 4.46
N LEU A 51 6.59 0.49 4.35
CA LEU A 51 7.38 0.19 3.15
C LEU A 51 6.66 -0.81 2.24
N ILE A 52 6.55 -0.47 0.95
CA ILE A 52 5.90 -1.31 -0.07
C ILE A 52 6.90 -1.61 -1.18
N HIS A 53 7.22 -2.89 -1.38
CA HIS A 53 8.24 -3.33 -2.33
C HIS A 53 7.74 -3.39 -3.79
N GLY A 54 8.68 -3.53 -4.73
CA GLY A 54 8.41 -3.64 -6.17
C GLY A 54 8.12 -5.05 -6.67
N PHE A 55 7.83 -5.19 -7.97
CA PHE A 55 7.59 -6.49 -8.60
C PHE A 55 8.86 -7.34 -8.67
N LYS A 56 8.73 -8.67 -8.46
CA LYS A 56 9.82 -9.67 -8.44
C LYS A 56 10.92 -9.44 -7.39
N VAL A 57 10.70 -8.51 -6.47
CA VAL A 57 11.48 -8.33 -5.25
C VAL A 57 10.56 -8.49 -4.05
N HIS A 58 11.07 -8.30 -2.85
CA HIS A 58 10.30 -8.39 -1.62
C HIS A 58 10.87 -7.40 -0.58
N THR A 59 10.24 -7.26 0.58
CA THR A 59 10.57 -6.23 1.58
C THR A 59 12.06 -6.17 1.89
N ARG A 60 12.58 -7.27 2.46
CA ARG A 60 13.98 -7.33 2.90
C ARG A 60 14.97 -7.15 1.74
N SER A 61 14.63 -7.62 0.53
CA SER A 61 15.51 -7.44 -0.64
C SER A 61 15.48 -6.04 -1.25
N THR A 62 14.47 -5.24 -0.93
CA THR A 62 14.31 -3.87 -1.44
C THR A 62 14.93 -2.84 -0.51
N PHE A 63 14.78 -3.03 0.80
CA PHE A 63 15.11 -2.01 1.80
C PHE A 63 16.24 -2.40 2.77
N MET A 64 16.78 -3.62 2.68
CA MET A 64 17.91 -4.05 3.51
C MET A 64 19.20 -4.22 2.72
N ARG A 65 20.33 -4.09 3.43
CA ARG A 65 21.64 -4.45 2.89
C ARG A 65 21.69 -5.94 2.61
N LYS A 66 22.42 -6.32 1.57
CA LYS A 66 22.61 -7.72 1.16
C LYS A 66 24.04 -8.13 1.44
N LYS A 67 24.22 -9.31 2.04
CA LYS A 67 25.53 -9.92 2.22
C LYS A 67 25.98 -10.56 0.90
N LEU A 68 26.99 -9.97 0.25
CA LEU A 68 27.59 -10.53 -0.96
C LEU A 68 28.94 -11.17 -0.61
N LYS A 69 29.04 -12.50 -0.73
CA LYS A 69 30.33 -13.20 -0.71
C LYS A 69 30.81 -13.37 -2.14
N ILE A 70 31.83 -12.60 -2.53
CA ILE A 70 32.56 -12.82 -3.78
C ILE A 70 33.50 -14.01 -3.54
N ALA A 71 33.24 -15.15 -4.19
CA ALA A 71 34.22 -16.23 -4.23
C ALA A 71 35.31 -15.87 -5.26
N ASN A 72 36.58 -16.07 -4.86
CA ASN A 72 37.73 -15.73 -5.70
C ASN A 72 37.80 -16.60 -6.96
N ARG A 73 38.00 -15.90 -8.09
CA ARG A 73 38.62 -16.31 -9.36
C ARG A 73 38.07 -17.49 -10.17
N ASN A 74 36.91 -18.06 -9.87
CA ASN A 74 36.09 -18.75 -10.87
C ASN A 74 34.60 -18.63 -10.50
N GLU A 75 33.79 -18.21 -11.46
CA GLU A 75 32.47 -17.61 -11.30
C GLU A 75 31.44 -18.49 -10.56
N SER A 76 31.27 -18.29 -9.24
CA SER A 76 29.96 -18.43 -8.60
C SER A 76 29.89 -17.60 -7.32
N LEU A 77 28.88 -16.73 -7.21
CA LEU A 77 28.54 -16.04 -5.96
C LEU A 77 27.90 -17.09 -5.03
N VAL A 78 28.58 -17.45 -3.94
CA VAL A 78 28.01 -18.37 -2.94
C VAL A 78 27.12 -17.56 -2.01
N VAL A 79 25.81 -17.76 -2.14
CA VAL A 79 24.78 -17.08 -1.34
C VAL A 79 24.57 -17.88 -0.05
N ASP A 80 24.93 -17.28 1.09
CA ASP A 80 24.60 -17.82 2.41
C ASP A 80 23.08 -17.72 2.63
N THR A 81 22.41 -18.86 2.80
CA THR A 81 20.95 -18.96 2.81
C THR A 81 20.30 -18.51 4.11
N HIS A 82 21.04 -18.43 5.22
CA HIS A 82 20.46 -18.19 6.53
C HIS A 82 20.58 -16.75 7.03
N ASN A 83 21.40 -15.90 6.39
CA ASN A 83 21.77 -14.58 6.90
C ASN A 83 22.09 -13.60 5.75
N TYR A 84 21.20 -13.54 4.77
CA TYR A 84 21.41 -12.79 3.53
C TYR A 84 21.09 -11.29 3.65
N TYR A 85 20.10 -10.93 4.47
CA TYR A 85 19.68 -9.55 4.68
C TYR A 85 20.28 -9.00 5.96
N ILE A 86 20.82 -7.78 5.89
CA ILE A 86 21.53 -7.11 6.97
C ILE A 86 20.77 -5.83 7.32
N TYR A 87 20.38 -5.72 8.59
CA TYR A 87 19.71 -4.55 9.16
C TYR A 87 20.67 -3.36 9.28
N LYS A 88 21.91 -3.61 9.70
CA LYS A 88 22.92 -2.56 9.82
C LYS A 88 23.18 -1.84 8.48
N ASP A 89 23.19 -0.52 8.55
CA ASP A 89 23.27 0.44 7.45
C ASP A 89 22.17 0.27 6.38
N SER A 90 21.00 -0.24 6.77
CA SER A 90 19.84 -0.35 5.89
C SER A 90 18.92 0.86 5.97
N TRP A 91 17.97 0.97 5.03
CA TRP A 91 16.90 1.96 5.10
C TRP A 91 16.08 1.81 6.37
N ILE A 92 15.79 0.56 6.74
CA ILE A 92 15.00 0.22 7.93
C ILE A 92 15.68 0.73 9.20
N GLU A 93 16.97 0.41 9.38
CA GLU A 93 17.73 0.89 10.54
C GLU A 93 17.78 2.41 10.59
N LYS A 94 17.95 3.08 9.46
CA LYS A 94 18.00 4.55 9.42
C LYS A 94 16.67 5.18 9.82
N PHE A 95 15.53 4.63 9.42
CA PHE A 95 14.23 5.08 9.93
C PHE A 95 14.09 4.83 11.44
N ASN A 96 14.50 3.66 11.93
CA ASN A 96 14.48 3.35 13.35
C ASN A 96 15.39 4.28 14.17
N GLN A 97 16.60 4.61 13.68
CA GLN A 97 17.51 5.59 14.29
C GLN A 97 16.90 7.00 14.37
N ASN A 98 15.93 7.32 13.50
CA ASN A 98 15.18 8.57 13.52
C ASN A 98 13.85 8.47 14.31
N GLY A 99 13.66 7.41 15.09
CA GLY A 99 12.54 7.24 16.01
C GLY A 99 11.26 6.70 15.38
N TYR A 100 11.30 6.23 14.12
CA TYR A 100 10.12 5.66 13.48
C TYR A 100 10.07 4.13 13.62
N SER A 101 8.89 3.58 13.87
CA SER A 101 8.65 2.14 13.71
C SER A 101 8.38 1.85 12.23
N VAL A 102 9.05 0.84 11.69
CA VAL A 102 8.95 0.46 10.28
C VAL A 102 8.11 -0.79 10.14
N TYR A 103 7.08 -0.72 9.31
CA TYR A 103 6.21 -1.83 8.97
C TYR A 103 6.26 -2.13 7.48
N ALA A 104 6.10 -3.40 7.13
CA ALA A 104 6.10 -3.84 5.74
C ALA A 104 5.40 -5.20 5.60
N LEU A 105 5.01 -5.53 4.38
CA LEU A 105 4.56 -6.87 4.02
C LEU A 105 5.20 -7.33 2.72
N ASP A 106 5.36 -8.64 2.57
CA ASP A 106 5.59 -9.21 1.25
C ASP A 106 4.24 -9.34 0.53
N LEU A 107 4.14 -8.79 -0.68
CA LEU A 107 2.93 -8.82 -1.51
C LEU A 107 2.63 -10.24 -2.00
N GLN A 108 1.40 -10.47 -2.47
CA GLN A 108 0.98 -11.78 -3.00
C GLN A 108 2.02 -12.35 -3.98
N GLY A 109 2.42 -13.60 -3.75
CA GLY A 109 3.41 -14.31 -4.55
C GLY A 109 4.86 -13.83 -4.43
N HIS A 110 5.15 -12.85 -3.59
CA HIS A 110 6.50 -12.32 -3.39
C HIS A 110 7.06 -12.75 -2.03
N GLY A 111 8.40 -12.80 -1.93
CA GLY A 111 9.10 -13.09 -0.69
C GLY A 111 8.63 -14.38 -0.02
N GLU A 112 8.16 -14.26 1.23
CA GLU A 112 7.61 -15.39 2.00
C GLU A 112 6.07 -15.46 1.99
N SER A 113 5.39 -14.57 1.26
CA SER A 113 3.93 -14.59 1.12
C SER A 113 3.46 -15.69 0.18
N GLN A 114 2.26 -16.21 0.48
CA GLN A 114 1.60 -17.17 -0.41
C GLN A 114 1.28 -16.53 -1.76
N ALA A 115 1.27 -17.39 -2.78
CA ALA A 115 1.02 -17.00 -4.16
C ALA A 115 -0.32 -17.53 -4.63
N TRP A 116 -0.99 -16.76 -5.49
CA TRP A 116 -2.20 -17.22 -6.15
C TRP A 116 -1.92 -18.52 -6.94
N ASN A 117 -2.76 -19.53 -6.76
CA ASN A 117 -2.59 -20.86 -7.36
C ASN A 117 -1.19 -21.50 -7.12
N ASN A 118 -0.50 -21.14 -6.03
CA ASN A 118 0.86 -21.60 -5.70
C ASN A 118 1.94 -21.27 -6.76
N VAL A 119 1.67 -20.33 -7.67
CA VAL A 119 2.65 -19.89 -8.67
C VAL A 119 3.43 -18.71 -8.11
N LYS A 120 4.69 -18.90 -7.71
CA LYS A 120 5.53 -17.80 -7.20
C LYS A 120 5.56 -16.62 -8.18
N GLY A 121 5.55 -15.41 -7.63
CA GLY A 121 5.46 -14.14 -8.34
C GLY A 121 4.13 -13.88 -9.08
N ASP A 122 3.12 -14.75 -8.89
CA ASP A 122 1.78 -14.59 -9.46
C ASP A 122 0.84 -13.88 -8.48
N PHE A 123 0.01 -13.00 -9.04
CA PHE A 123 -1.15 -12.38 -8.42
C PHE A 123 -2.29 -12.33 -9.46
N SER A 124 -3.53 -12.40 -8.98
CA SER A 124 -4.74 -12.42 -9.82
C SER A 124 -5.07 -11.05 -10.39
N CYS A 125 -5.15 -10.05 -9.52
CA CYS A 125 -5.65 -8.71 -9.79
C CYS A 125 -4.73 -7.70 -9.11
N PHE A 126 -4.43 -6.58 -9.78
CA PHE A 126 -3.61 -5.53 -9.16
C PHE A 126 -4.30 -4.87 -7.96
N ASP A 127 -5.60 -4.63 -8.04
CA ASP A 127 -6.35 -3.99 -6.96
C ASP A 127 -6.37 -4.84 -5.68
N ASP A 128 -6.28 -6.18 -5.79
CA ASP A 128 -6.13 -7.06 -4.62
C ASP A 128 -4.83 -6.74 -3.84
N LEU A 129 -3.74 -6.38 -4.54
CA LEU A 129 -2.49 -5.97 -3.89
C LEU A 129 -2.66 -4.66 -3.12
N VAL A 130 -3.51 -3.75 -3.62
CA VAL A 130 -3.80 -2.47 -2.97
C VAL A 130 -4.66 -2.72 -1.72
N ASP A 131 -5.70 -3.54 -1.85
CA ASP A 131 -6.58 -3.92 -0.75
C ASP A 131 -5.82 -4.62 0.38
N ASP A 132 -4.88 -5.52 0.06
CA ASP A 132 -4.04 -6.20 1.05
C ASP A 132 -3.24 -5.21 1.90
N VAL A 133 -2.67 -4.18 1.26
CA VAL A 133 -1.90 -3.15 1.97
C VAL A 133 -2.81 -2.31 2.85
N ILE A 134 -3.99 -1.92 2.36
CA ILE A 134 -4.99 -1.17 3.17
C ILE A 134 -5.44 -2.00 4.37
N GLN A 135 -5.69 -3.30 4.18
CA GLN A 135 -6.04 -4.21 5.26
C GLN A 135 -4.92 -4.25 6.32
N TYR A 136 -3.66 -4.35 5.88
CA TYR A 136 -2.53 -4.32 6.80
C TYR A 136 -2.39 -2.99 7.55
N MET A 137 -2.60 -1.86 6.87
CA MET A 137 -2.58 -0.54 7.50
C MET A 137 -3.60 -0.41 8.65
N ASN A 138 -4.80 -0.96 8.45
CA ASN A 138 -5.81 -1.02 9.51
C ASN A 138 -5.34 -1.90 10.67
N GLN A 139 -4.82 -3.10 10.38
CA GLN A 139 -4.31 -4.00 11.41
C GLN A 139 -3.18 -3.35 12.24
N ILE A 140 -2.26 -2.61 11.62
CA ILE A 140 -1.20 -1.89 12.34
C ILE A 140 -1.81 -0.90 13.34
N GLN A 141 -2.78 -0.10 12.90
CA GLN A 141 -3.43 0.90 13.76
C GLN A 141 -4.22 0.25 14.90
N ASP A 142 -4.86 -0.89 14.64
CA ASP A 142 -5.60 -1.64 15.66
C ASP A 142 -4.65 -2.28 16.69
N GLU A 143 -3.53 -2.87 16.25
CA GLU A 143 -2.48 -3.41 17.14
C GLU A 143 -1.92 -2.33 18.07
N ILE A 144 -1.56 -1.17 17.51
CA ILE A 144 -1.02 -0.04 18.30
C ILE A 144 -2.08 0.45 19.30
N SER A 145 -3.35 0.51 18.90
CA SER A 145 -4.43 0.95 19.80
C SER A 145 -4.63 -0.02 20.96
N ASN A 146 -4.55 -1.33 20.71
CA ASN A 146 -4.75 -2.38 21.72
C ASN A 146 -3.58 -2.51 22.70
N ASP A 147 -2.33 -2.35 22.25
CA ASP A 147 -1.16 -2.42 23.14
C ASP A 147 -1.19 -1.29 24.17
N ASN A 148 -1.68 -0.10 23.79
CA ASN A 148 -1.84 1.03 24.71
C ASN A 148 -2.93 0.82 25.78
N GLN A 149 -3.87 -0.11 25.60
CA GLN A 149 -4.94 -0.37 26.59
C GLN A 149 -4.52 -1.30 27.74
N LYS A 150 -3.42 -2.06 27.58
CA LYS A 150 -2.98 -3.04 28.57
C LYS A 150 -2.21 -2.44 29.75
N ASP A 151 -1.77 -1.19 29.65
CA ASP A 151 -0.94 -0.53 30.66
C ASP A 151 -1.73 0.36 31.65
N ASP A 152 -3.02 0.65 31.40
CA ASP A 152 -3.83 1.48 32.31
C ASP A 152 -4.60 0.62 33.33
N GLY A 153 -3.89 0.26 34.40
CA GLY A 153 -4.47 -0.27 35.65
C GLY A 153 -5.11 0.81 36.53
N SER A 154 -5.75 1.84 35.97
CA SER A 154 -6.49 2.83 36.75
C SER A 154 -7.80 3.23 36.09
N HIS A 155 -8.91 2.91 36.75
CA HIS A 155 -10.24 3.41 36.42
C HIS A 155 -10.32 4.90 36.75
N ASP A 156 -10.08 5.76 35.77
CA ASP A 156 -10.62 7.12 35.79
C ASP A 156 -11.21 7.46 34.41
N ILE A 157 -12.50 7.79 34.43
CA ILE A 157 -13.34 8.03 33.26
C ILE A 157 -13.08 9.45 32.76
N VAL A 158 -11.99 9.62 32.01
CA VAL A 158 -11.86 10.65 30.97
C VAL A 158 -11.13 9.99 29.80
N THR A 159 -11.89 9.58 28.77
CA THR A 159 -11.36 9.01 27.54
C THR A 159 -10.66 10.09 26.72
N HIS A 160 -9.47 10.51 27.14
CA HIS A 160 -8.54 11.18 26.25
C HIS A 160 -8.10 10.15 25.20
N LYS A 161 -8.80 10.12 24.06
CA LYS A 161 -8.49 9.28 22.92
C LYS A 161 -7.08 9.65 22.44
N LYS A 162 -6.07 8.88 22.85
CA LYS A 162 -4.66 9.10 22.52
C LYS A 162 -4.53 9.20 21.00
N GLU A 163 -3.94 10.29 20.49
CA GLU A 163 -3.81 10.54 19.06
C GLU A 163 -3.07 9.36 18.40
N LYS A 164 -3.61 8.87 17.26
CA LYS A 164 -2.97 7.81 16.48
C LYS A 164 -1.61 8.27 15.97
N LEU A 165 -0.65 7.36 15.86
CA LEU A 165 0.65 7.71 15.30
C LEU A 165 0.53 8.10 13.81
N PRO A 166 1.25 9.14 13.36
CA PRO A 166 1.25 9.55 11.96
C PRO A 166 1.92 8.48 11.10
N MET A 167 1.30 8.15 9.96
CA MET A 167 1.77 7.13 9.03
C MET A 167 2.29 7.76 7.73
N TYR A 168 3.47 7.33 7.29
CA TYR A 168 4.08 7.73 6.03
C TYR A 168 4.26 6.50 5.15
N ILE A 169 3.72 6.56 3.93
CA ILE A 169 3.74 5.43 2.99
C ILE A 169 4.89 5.62 2.01
N ILE A 170 5.73 4.62 1.83
CA ILE A 170 6.86 4.66 0.90
C ILE A 170 6.79 3.44 -0.02
N GLY A 171 6.53 3.69 -1.29
CA GLY A 171 6.40 2.65 -2.30
C GLY A 171 7.52 2.68 -3.33
N TYR A 172 8.13 1.53 -3.62
CA TYR A 172 9.13 1.37 -4.68
C TYR A 172 8.55 0.68 -5.91
N SER A 173 8.76 1.25 -7.11
CA SER A 173 8.35 0.66 -8.38
C SER A 173 6.84 0.37 -8.41
N MET A 174 6.45 -0.90 -8.56
CA MET A 174 5.06 -1.37 -8.38
C MET A 174 4.45 -0.89 -7.06
N GLY A 175 5.20 -0.95 -5.96
CA GLY A 175 4.80 -0.45 -4.65
C GLY A 175 4.53 1.06 -4.64
N GLY A 176 5.24 1.83 -5.48
CA GLY A 176 4.99 3.26 -5.66
C GLY A 176 3.65 3.56 -6.35
N ASN A 177 3.18 2.67 -7.23
CA ASN A 177 1.83 2.74 -7.79
C ASN A 177 0.80 2.36 -6.71
N ILE A 178 1.02 1.27 -5.97
CA ILE A 178 0.15 0.85 -4.87
C ILE A 178 -0.03 1.99 -3.85
N ALA A 179 1.06 2.61 -3.40
CA ALA A 179 1.03 3.73 -2.46
C ALA A 179 0.13 4.90 -2.94
N LEU A 180 0.24 5.27 -4.22
CA LEU A 180 -0.58 6.31 -4.83
C LEU A 180 -2.05 5.88 -5.01
N ARG A 181 -2.28 4.61 -5.34
CA ARG A 181 -3.62 4.02 -5.46
C ARG A 181 -4.36 3.97 -4.13
N ILE A 182 -3.67 3.70 -3.03
CA ILE A 182 -4.24 3.74 -1.67
C ILE A 182 -4.86 5.11 -1.42
N LEU A 183 -4.12 6.20 -1.69
CA LEU A 183 -4.63 7.55 -1.51
C LEU A 183 -5.90 7.82 -2.36
N GLN A 184 -5.88 7.39 -3.63
CA GLN A 184 -7.03 7.55 -4.53
C GLN A 184 -8.27 6.78 -4.07
N LEU A 185 -8.09 5.54 -3.58
CA LEU A 185 -9.20 4.72 -3.10
C LEU A 185 -9.80 5.30 -1.82
N LEU A 186 -8.96 5.70 -0.86
CA LEU A 186 -9.41 6.27 0.40
C LEU A 186 -10.13 7.61 0.21
N LYS A 187 -9.63 8.47 -0.68
CA LYS A 187 -10.30 9.74 -1.01
C LYS A 187 -11.63 9.51 -1.71
N LYS A 188 -11.68 8.58 -2.66
CA LYS A 188 -12.91 8.23 -3.35
C LYS A 188 -13.96 7.67 -2.39
N GLU A 189 -13.57 6.77 -1.49
CA GLU A 189 -14.48 6.22 -0.47
C GLU A 189 -15.01 7.32 0.46
N GLN A 190 -14.17 8.29 0.84
CA GLN A 190 -14.60 9.45 1.61
C GLN A 190 -15.69 10.26 0.86
N GLU A 191 -15.47 10.58 -0.42
CA GLU A 191 -16.45 11.31 -1.23
C GLU A 191 -17.75 10.53 -1.43
N ASP A 192 -17.66 9.22 -1.72
CA ASP A 192 -18.83 8.35 -1.89
C ASP A 192 -19.69 8.29 -0.62
N ARG A 193 -19.06 8.28 0.57
CA ARG A 193 -19.77 8.33 1.86
C ARG A 193 -20.48 9.66 2.08
N ILE A 194 -19.79 10.79 1.88
CA ILE A 194 -20.38 12.13 2.03
C ILE A 194 -21.61 12.26 1.12
N ASN A 195 -21.48 11.87 -0.15
CA ASN A 195 -22.60 11.90 -1.10
C ASN A 195 -23.77 10.99 -0.68
N SER A 196 -23.49 9.84 -0.07
CA SER A 196 -24.52 8.92 0.43
C SER A 196 -25.25 9.46 1.67
N GLU A 197 -24.54 10.17 2.54
CA GLU A 197 -25.10 10.83 3.72
C GLU A 197 -25.98 12.01 3.29
N ASP A 198 -25.49 12.86 2.40
CA ASP A 198 -26.26 13.97 1.81
C ASP A 198 -27.54 13.46 1.12
N ALA A 199 -27.47 12.33 0.42
CA ALA A 199 -28.64 11.71 -0.20
C ALA A 199 -29.67 11.20 0.82
N ASN A 200 -29.21 10.67 1.96
CA ASN A 200 -30.09 10.21 3.04
C ASN A 200 -30.71 11.38 3.81
N ASP A 201 -29.96 12.45 4.04
CA ASP A 201 -30.47 13.66 4.68
C ASP A 201 -31.48 14.37 3.78
N ASN A 202 -31.21 14.47 2.47
CA ASN A 202 -32.18 15.00 1.51
C ASN A 202 -33.46 14.14 1.43
N LYS A 203 -33.35 12.80 1.49
CA LYS A 203 -34.54 11.93 1.58
C LYS A 203 -35.32 12.15 2.87
N LYS A 204 -34.63 12.33 4.00
CA LYS A 204 -35.25 12.60 5.30
C LYS A 204 -35.94 13.97 5.33
N CYS A 205 -35.32 14.99 4.73
CA CYS A 205 -35.91 16.31 4.53
C CYS A 205 -37.12 16.26 3.60
N ASN A 206 -37.08 15.48 2.51
CA ASN A 206 -38.23 15.30 1.62
C ASN A 206 -39.39 14.56 2.31
N ILE A 207 -39.12 13.53 3.12
CA ILE A 207 -40.15 12.86 3.92
C ILE A 207 -40.74 13.82 4.96
N MET A 208 -39.93 14.68 5.58
CA MET A 208 -40.44 15.72 6.50
C MET A 208 -41.25 16.79 5.76
N LEU A 209 -40.86 17.18 4.54
CA LEU A 209 -41.59 18.11 3.70
C LEU A 209 -42.93 17.53 3.23
N GLU A 210 -42.96 16.28 2.74
CA GLU A 210 -44.19 15.57 2.35
C GLU A 210 -45.16 15.35 3.54
N ASN A 211 -44.63 15.14 4.75
CA ASN A 211 -45.44 15.09 5.96
C ASN A 211 -45.90 16.47 6.44
N SER A 212 -45.22 17.55 6.05
CA SER A 212 -45.59 18.94 6.40
C SER A 212 -46.58 19.58 5.44
N THR A 213 -46.73 19.05 4.21
CA THR A 213 -47.72 19.52 3.22
C THR A 213 -49.05 18.77 3.27
N ASN A 214 -49.23 17.80 4.17
CA ASN A 214 -50.49 17.05 4.31
C ASN A 214 -51.34 17.49 5.52
N ILE A 215 -51.52 18.80 5.70
CA ILE A 215 -52.60 19.35 6.54
C ILE A 215 -53.33 20.42 5.73
N ASN A 216 -54.22 19.95 4.86
CA ASN A 216 -55.53 20.52 4.53
C ASN A 216 -55.90 20.12 3.10
N GLU A 217 -56.73 19.08 2.98
CA GLU A 217 -57.92 19.10 2.13
C GLU A 217 -58.73 17.82 2.41
N ILE A 218 -59.81 17.99 3.17
CA ILE A 218 -60.95 17.09 3.16
C ILE A 218 -61.75 17.50 1.93
N ASP A 219 -61.90 16.63 0.93
CA ASP A 219 -63.24 16.35 0.43
C ASP A 219 -63.35 15.03 -0.34
N ASN A 220 -64.56 14.49 -0.24
CA ASN A 220 -65.03 13.20 -0.71
C ASN A 220 -65.02 13.08 -2.25
N ASP A 221 -64.73 11.89 -2.79
CA ASP A 221 -65.73 11.25 -3.67
C ASP A 221 -65.45 9.76 -3.99
N MET A 222 -66.55 9.02 -4.10
CA MET A 222 -66.64 7.65 -4.61
C MET A 222 -66.33 7.59 -6.13
N ASN A 223 -65.67 6.52 -6.60
CA ASN A 223 -66.22 5.57 -7.58
C ASN A 223 -65.17 4.56 -8.13
N ASN A 224 -65.40 3.30 -7.77
CA ASN A 224 -65.48 2.09 -8.62
C ASN A 224 -64.88 2.12 -10.05
N SER A 225 -63.90 1.24 -10.34
CA SER A 225 -64.06 0.13 -11.32
C SER A 225 -62.79 -0.71 -11.50
N ASN A 226 -63.01 -2.02 -11.52
CA ASN A 226 -62.19 -3.19 -11.88
C ASN A 226 -61.14 -3.00 -13.00
N ASP A 227 -59.97 -3.66 -12.91
CA ASP A 227 -59.70 -5.01 -13.45
C ASP A 227 -58.25 -5.22 -13.98
N TYR A 228 -57.73 -6.43 -13.68
CA TYR A 228 -56.60 -7.19 -14.23
C TYR A 228 -55.11 -6.82 -14.01
N ASP A 229 -54.51 -7.59 -13.08
CA ASP A 229 -53.36 -8.49 -13.23
C ASP A 229 -52.10 -8.06 -14.02
N SER A 230 -50.98 -7.97 -13.29
CA SER A 230 -49.94 -8.99 -13.47
C SER A 230 -49.09 -9.14 -12.21
N ASP A 231 -49.05 -10.37 -11.71
CA ASP A 231 -48.17 -10.86 -10.66
C ASP A 231 -46.69 -10.73 -11.06
N ASN A 232 -45.84 -10.27 -10.14
CA ASN A 232 -44.83 -11.20 -9.63
C ASN A 232 -44.37 -10.83 -8.23
N SER A 233 -44.35 -11.86 -7.39
CA SER A 233 -44.32 -11.83 -5.94
C SER A 233 -42.92 -11.68 -5.37
N CYS A 234 -42.92 -11.00 -4.23
CA CYS A 234 -41.82 -10.84 -3.29
C CYS A 234 -41.67 -12.11 -2.43
N ALA A 235 -40.45 -12.51 -2.10
CA ALA A 235 -40.21 -13.36 -0.94
C ALA A 235 -38.87 -13.00 -0.27
N ASN A 236 -39.01 -12.20 0.76
CA ASN A 236 -38.02 -11.80 1.75
C ASN A 236 -37.82 -12.94 2.76
N ILE A 237 -36.60 -13.20 3.24
CA ILE A 237 -36.38 -13.90 4.53
C ILE A 237 -35.30 -13.15 5.32
N SER A 238 -35.76 -12.53 6.40
CA SER A 238 -35.01 -11.96 7.51
C SER A 238 -34.85 -12.97 8.65
N ALA A 239 -33.69 -13.01 9.30
CA ALA A 239 -33.44 -13.18 10.75
C ALA A 239 -31.93 -13.43 10.93
N THR A 240 -31.19 -12.82 11.87
CA THR A 240 -31.53 -12.66 13.29
C THR A 240 -30.91 -11.40 13.87
N LYS A 241 -31.73 -10.70 14.66
CA LYS A 241 -31.44 -9.48 15.43
C LYS A 241 -30.97 -9.90 16.83
N ASN A 242 -29.89 -9.32 17.34
CA ASN A 242 -29.69 -9.15 18.77
C ASN A 242 -29.44 -7.67 19.05
N SER A 243 -30.37 -7.09 19.80
CA SER A 243 -30.43 -5.70 20.21
C SER A 243 -29.52 -5.42 21.40
N ILE A 244 -28.71 -4.37 21.32
CA ILE A 244 -28.45 -3.49 22.47
C ILE A 244 -28.71 -2.07 22.00
N THR A 245 -29.52 -1.38 22.79
CA THR A 245 -30.10 -0.06 22.58
C THR A 245 -29.11 1.07 22.84
N SER A 246 -29.18 2.06 21.95
CA SER A 246 -28.90 3.49 22.14
C SER A 246 -27.71 3.91 22.99
N ASP A 247 -26.69 4.45 22.32
CA ASP A 247 -26.11 5.73 22.72
C ASP A 247 -25.83 6.62 21.51
N LYS A 248 -26.02 7.91 21.73
CA LYS A 248 -26.14 9.00 20.77
C LYS A 248 -24.79 9.38 20.16
N HIS A 249 -24.85 9.85 18.90
CA HIS A 249 -23.80 10.57 18.17
C HIS A 249 -22.47 9.82 18.00
N GLU A 250 -22.44 8.90 17.03
CA GLU A 250 -21.17 8.47 16.44
C GLU A 250 -20.67 9.59 15.51
N SER A 251 -19.78 10.45 16.01
CA SER A 251 -19.18 11.52 15.22
C SER A 251 -18.44 10.91 14.01
N CYS A 252 -18.73 11.41 12.80
CA CYS A 252 -18.09 11.00 11.56
C CYS A 252 -16.55 11.06 11.67
N TYR A 253 -15.87 9.91 11.58
CA TYR A 253 -14.42 9.84 11.42
C TYR A 253 -14.09 9.39 9.99
N ASN A 254 -13.32 10.21 9.25
CA ASN A 254 -12.88 9.92 7.89
C ASN A 254 -11.94 8.68 7.86
N TYR A 255 -11.97 7.89 6.79
CA TYR A 255 -11.07 6.72 6.63
C TYR A 255 -9.59 7.10 6.45
N LEU A 256 -9.32 8.28 5.86
CA LEU A 256 -7.98 8.89 5.82
C LEU A 256 -7.49 9.25 7.22
N ASP A 257 -8.34 9.91 8.03
CA ASP A 257 -8.04 10.26 9.42
C ASP A 257 -7.89 9.02 10.29
N LYS A 258 -8.64 7.94 9.99
CA LYS A 258 -8.53 6.65 10.68
C LYS A 258 -7.12 6.08 10.58
N LEU A 259 -6.43 6.27 9.45
CA LEU A 259 -5.08 5.77 9.21
C LEU A 259 -3.99 6.79 9.56
N ASN A 260 -4.37 8.05 9.80
CA ASN A 260 -3.49 9.19 10.09
C ASN A 260 -2.34 9.30 9.08
N ILE A 261 -2.65 9.25 7.78
CA ILE A 261 -1.64 9.33 6.71
C ILE A 261 -1.15 10.78 6.58
N LYS A 262 0.14 11.00 6.78
CA LYS A 262 0.78 12.33 6.77
C LYS A 262 1.73 12.58 5.61
N GLY A 263 1.98 11.56 4.78
CA GLY A 263 2.75 11.74 3.55
C GLY A 263 2.90 10.45 2.76
N CYS A 264 3.15 10.59 1.46
CA CYS A 264 3.38 9.46 0.57
C CYS A 264 4.59 9.72 -0.34
N VAL A 265 5.47 8.72 -0.44
CA VAL A 265 6.69 8.76 -1.24
C VAL A 265 6.60 7.70 -2.34
N SER A 266 6.79 8.12 -3.59
CA SER A 266 6.85 7.24 -4.76
C SER A 266 8.29 7.17 -5.29
N LEU A 267 8.98 6.05 -5.02
CA LEU A 267 10.35 5.77 -5.46
C LEU A 267 10.33 4.99 -6.77
N SER A 268 10.85 5.58 -7.85
CA SER A 268 10.83 4.99 -9.20
C SER A 268 9.45 4.43 -9.56
N GLY A 269 8.40 5.14 -9.15
CA GLY A 269 7.02 4.64 -9.14
C GLY A 269 6.55 4.17 -10.50
N MET A 270 5.76 3.09 -10.52
CA MET A 270 5.13 2.57 -11.73
C MET A 270 3.94 3.45 -12.14
N ILE A 271 4.21 4.69 -12.53
CA ILE A 271 3.20 5.63 -13.05
C ILE A 271 2.76 5.20 -14.44
N ARG A 272 3.73 4.86 -15.30
CA ARG A 272 3.49 4.28 -16.63
C ARG A 272 4.65 3.41 -17.08
N ILE A 273 4.34 2.24 -17.62
CA ILE A 273 5.33 1.32 -18.20
C ILE A 273 5.68 1.79 -19.61
N LYS A 274 6.98 1.89 -19.90
CA LYS A 274 7.48 2.26 -21.23
C LYS A 274 7.16 1.16 -22.25
N SER A 275 6.10 1.34 -23.05
CA SER A 275 5.72 0.46 -24.16
C SER A 275 6.07 1.09 -25.51
N ILE A 276 6.39 0.26 -26.52
CA ILE A 276 6.59 0.69 -27.92
C ILE A 276 5.26 1.20 -28.52
N LEU A 277 4.14 0.68 -28.03
CA LEU A 277 2.79 1.06 -28.39
C LEU A 277 2.27 2.04 -27.34
N ASP A 278 2.67 3.31 -27.43
CA ASP A 278 2.19 4.37 -26.54
C ASP A 278 1.29 5.37 -27.30
N PRO A 279 0.01 5.03 -27.55
CA PRO A 279 -0.92 5.84 -28.34
C PRO A 279 -1.68 6.89 -27.52
N GLY A 280 -1.29 7.14 -26.26
CA GLY A 280 -2.00 8.02 -25.32
C GLY A 280 -3.23 7.38 -24.64
N ASN A 281 -3.74 8.02 -23.58
CA ASN A 281 -4.67 7.41 -22.61
C ASN A 281 -6.06 7.08 -23.19
N LYS A 282 -6.60 7.89 -24.11
CA LYS A 282 -7.92 7.65 -24.74
C LYS A 282 -7.92 6.41 -25.62
N SER A 283 -7.00 6.35 -26.58
CA SER A 283 -6.85 5.18 -27.47
C SER A 283 -6.55 3.92 -26.67
N PHE A 284 -5.77 4.05 -25.60
CA PHE A 284 -5.47 2.93 -24.73
C PHE A 284 -6.70 2.38 -24.00
N LYS A 285 -7.48 3.25 -23.33
CA LYS A 285 -8.68 2.86 -22.58
C LYS A 285 -9.72 2.16 -23.45
N TYR A 286 -9.98 2.69 -24.65
CA TYR A 286 -11.10 2.23 -25.49
C TYR A 286 -10.73 1.15 -26.51
N PHE A 287 -9.45 0.98 -26.85
CA PHE A 287 -9.03 0.02 -27.88
C PHE A 287 -8.05 -1.02 -27.35
N TYR A 288 -6.96 -0.58 -26.72
CA TYR A 288 -5.90 -1.49 -26.27
C TYR A 288 -6.26 -2.24 -24.99
N LEU A 289 -7.04 -1.65 -24.08
CA LEU A 289 -7.45 -2.31 -22.85
C LEU A 289 -8.40 -3.50 -23.12
N PRO A 290 -9.47 -3.37 -23.95
CA PRO A 290 -10.25 -4.52 -24.38
C PRO A 290 -9.42 -5.59 -25.10
N LEU A 291 -8.49 -5.18 -25.97
CA LEU A 291 -7.61 -6.10 -26.70
C LEU A 291 -6.65 -6.84 -25.77
N VAL A 292 -6.01 -6.15 -24.83
CA VAL A 292 -5.09 -6.73 -23.84
C VAL A 292 -5.86 -7.66 -22.89
N ASN A 293 -7.08 -7.29 -22.48
CA ASN A 293 -7.95 -8.17 -21.71
C ASN A 293 -8.29 -9.44 -22.50
N PHE A 294 -8.72 -9.30 -23.76
CA PHE A 294 -9.00 -10.42 -24.63
C PHE A 294 -7.78 -11.33 -24.79
N LEU A 295 -6.60 -10.77 -25.06
CA LEU A 295 -5.35 -11.51 -25.18
C LEU A 295 -4.92 -12.17 -23.86
N SER A 296 -5.24 -11.58 -22.70
CA SER A 296 -4.98 -12.22 -21.41
C SER A 296 -5.83 -13.48 -21.19
N TYR A 297 -7.05 -13.52 -21.74
CA TYR A 297 -7.91 -14.71 -21.70
C TYR A 297 -7.49 -15.76 -22.73
N VAL A 298 -7.15 -15.35 -23.95
CA VAL A 298 -6.85 -16.27 -25.06
C VAL A 298 -5.42 -16.81 -25.00
N LEU A 299 -4.47 -16.01 -24.50
CA LEU A 299 -3.03 -16.35 -24.47
C LEU A 299 -2.36 -15.98 -23.12
N PRO A 300 -2.86 -16.46 -21.96
CA PRO A 300 -2.33 -16.10 -20.65
C PRO A 300 -0.85 -16.47 -20.45
N HIS A 301 -0.38 -17.49 -21.17
CA HIS A 301 0.96 -18.07 -21.05
C HIS A 301 1.87 -17.85 -22.26
N ALA A 302 1.40 -17.15 -23.31
CA ALA A 302 2.24 -16.92 -24.49
C ALA A 302 3.45 -16.02 -24.16
N GLU A 303 4.63 -16.38 -24.67
CA GLU A 303 5.83 -15.59 -24.50
C GLU A 303 6.04 -14.66 -25.69
N PHE A 304 6.14 -13.36 -25.45
CA PHE A 304 6.57 -12.41 -26.48
C PHE A 304 8.05 -12.10 -26.30
N SER A 305 8.83 -12.36 -27.35
CA SER A 305 10.21 -11.92 -27.48
C SER A 305 10.27 -10.39 -27.41
N SER A 306 10.55 -9.85 -26.23
CA SER A 306 11.21 -8.56 -26.15
C SER A 306 12.70 -8.86 -26.06
N GLU A 307 13.47 -8.47 -27.07
CA GLU A 307 14.93 -8.42 -26.99
C GLU A 307 15.35 -7.91 -25.61
N SER A 308 16.26 -8.63 -24.98
CA SER A 308 16.86 -8.19 -23.73
C SER A 308 17.59 -6.87 -23.99
N ARG A 309 16.94 -5.74 -23.73
CA ARG A 309 17.58 -4.42 -23.79
C ARG A 309 18.58 -4.18 -22.65
N TYR A 310 19.05 -5.24 -22.00
CA TYR A 310 20.16 -5.23 -21.05
C TYR A 310 21.53 -5.27 -21.75
N LYS A 311 21.69 -4.57 -22.88
CA LYS A 311 23.01 -4.30 -23.46
C LYS A 311 23.58 -3.00 -22.88
N LYS A 312 23.94 -3.03 -21.60
CA LYS A 312 25.00 -2.17 -21.05
C LYS A 312 26.01 -3.11 -20.39
N SER A 313 27.19 -3.24 -20.98
CA SER A 313 28.31 -4.02 -20.44
C SER A 313 28.85 -3.36 -19.17
N GLY A 314 29.04 -4.14 -18.10
CA GLY A 314 29.60 -3.71 -16.80
C GLY A 314 28.60 -3.80 -15.63
N TYR A 315 29.11 -4.03 -14.39
CA TYR A 315 28.52 -4.08 -13.02
C TYR A 315 27.08 -4.65 -12.79
N PHE A 316 26.13 -4.34 -13.67
CA PHE A 316 24.73 -4.76 -13.69
C PHE A 316 24.46 -6.28 -13.74
N PRO A 317 25.19 -7.11 -14.51
CA PRO A 317 24.94 -8.56 -14.54
C PRO A 317 25.16 -9.22 -13.17
N ASN A 318 26.11 -8.71 -12.39
CA ASN A 318 26.39 -9.21 -11.04
C ASN A 318 25.31 -8.81 -10.05
N ILE A 319 24.76 -7.60 -10.15
CA ILE A 319 23.64 -7.14 -9.33
C ILE A 319 22.38 -7.98 -9.60
N CYS A 320 22.03 -8.25 -10.86
CA CYS A 320 20.90 -9.13 -11.19
C CYS A 320 21.09 -10.58 -10.71
N LYS A 321 22.33 -11.08 -10.54
CA LYS A 321 22.60 -12.37 -9.87
C LYS A 321 22.42 -12.30 -8.34
N CYS A 322 22.55 -11.12 -7.74
CA CYS A 322 22.37 -10.88 -6.30
C CYS A 322 20.89 -10.86 -5.91
N TYR A 323 20.03 -10.29 -6.76
CA TYR A 323 18.61 -10.57 -6.66
C TYR A 323 18.44 -12.05 -7.03
N LYS A 324 18.06 -12.89 -6.08
CA LYS A 324 17.31 -14.11 -6.43
C LYS A 324 16.01 -13.63 -7.08
N PHE A 325 16.06 -13.13 -8.31
CA PHE A 325 14.95 -13.21 -9.21
C PHE A 325 14.68 -14.71 -9.27
N LEU A 326 13.68 -15.16 -8.52
CA LEU A 326 13.16 -16.50 -8.68
C LEU A 326 12.83 -16.59 -10.16
N ASN A 327 13.60 -17.42 -10.87
CA ASN A 327 13.36 -17.76 -12.26
C ASN A 327 11.95 -18.36 -12.30
N ILE A 328 10.98 -17.49 -12.54
CA ILE A 328 9.64 -17.86 -12.96
C ILE A 328 9.74 -17.76 -14.47
N ASP A 329 9.88 -18.93 -15.09
CA ASP A 329 9.81 -19.10 -16.53
C ASP A 329 8.57 -18.40 -17.10
N GLY A 330 8.75 -17.75 -18.25
CA GLY A 330 7.70 -17.08 -19.00
C GLY A 330 7.23 -15.75 -18.44
N ARG A 331 7.45 -14.68 -19.20
CA ARG A 331 6.77 -13.38 -19.00
C ARG A 331 5.29 -13.53 -19.41
N LYS A 332 4.46 -14.08 -18.52
CA LYS A 332 3.02 -14.27 -18.72
C LYS A 332 2.32 -12.94 -19.06
N TYR A 333 1.45 -12.95 -20.07
CA TYR A 333 0.66 -11.77 -20.50
C TYR A 333 -0.18 -11.17 -19.36
N LYS A 334 -0.65 -12.03 -18.44
CA LYS A 334 -1.49 -11.68 -17.30
C LYS A 334 -0.94 -10.52 -16.44
N TYR A 335 0.32 -10.55 -16.00
CA TYR A 335 0.82 -9.45 -15.16
C TYR A 335 1.04 -8.17 -15.95
N LYS A 336 1.41 -8.28 -17.24
CA LYS A 336 1.55 -7.10 -18.09
C LYS A 336 0.20 -6.41 -18.25
N SER A 337 -0.89 -7.16 -18.44
CA SER A 337 -2.23 -6.58 -18.50
C SER A 337 -2.63 -5.91 -17.19
N GLU A 338 -2.32 -6.54 -16.05
CA GLU A 338 -2.61 -5.96 -14.73
C GLU A 338 -1.79 -4.70 -14.44
N PHE A 339 -0.50 -4.66 -14.78
CA PHE A 339 0.27 -3.42 -14.62
C PHE A 339 -0.20 -2.30 -15.53
N ILE A 340 -0.55 -2.64 -16.77
CA ILE A 340 -1.14 -1.69 -17.69
C ILE A 340 -2.44 -1.12 -17.11
N LYS A 341 -3.36 -1.99 -16.65
CA LYS A 341 -4.58 -1.57 -15.96
C LYS A 341 -4.26 -0.64 -14.80
N ALA A 342 -3.34 -1.02 -13.92
CA ALA A 342 -2.94 -0.21 -12.77
C ALA A 342 -2.45 1.19 -13.17
N THR A 343 -1.61 1.30 -14.20
CA THR A 343 -1.10 2.60 -14.68
C THR A 343 -2.21 3.46 -15.30
N VAL A 344 -3.13 2.86 -16.05
CA VAL A 344 -4.28 3.56 -16.64
C VAL A 344 -5.25 4.00 -15.56
N THR A 345 -5.54 3.12 -14.60
CA THR A 345 -6.45 3.39 -13.48
C THR A 345 -5.89 4.51 -12.59
N LEU A 346 -4.58 4.53 -12.33
CA LEU A 346 -3.91 5.61 -11.61
C LEU A 346 -4.11 6.97 -12.30
N ASP A 347 -3.95 7.06 -13.62
CA ASP A 347 -4.17 8.30 -14.38
C ASP A 347 -5.66 8.66 -14.50
N CYS A 348 -6.55 7.68 -14.68
CA CYS A 348 -8.01 7.92 -14.75
C CYS A 348 -8.57 8.45 -13.42
N ASN A 349 -8.01 8.03 -12.29
CA ASN A 349 -8.45 8.44 -10.96
C ASN A 349 -7.66 9.64 -10.41
N ILE A 350 -7.00 10.40 -11.28
CA ILE A 350 -6.15 11.54 -10.86
C ILE A 350 -6.90 12.57 -10.01
N ASN A 351 -8.20 12.76 -10.26
CA ASN A 351 -9.05 13.68 -9.50
C ASN A 351 -9.33 13.21 -8.07
N TYR A 352 -9.18 11.93 -7.78
CA TYR A 352 -9.29 11.38 -6.43
C TYR A 352 -7.97 11.46 -5.66
N MET A 353 -6.96 12.19 -6.15
CA MET A 353 -5.79 12.45 -5.31
C MET A 353 -6.15 13.43 -4.19
N PRO A 354 -5.91 13.10 -2.91
CA PRO A 354 -6.16 14.00 -1.80
C PRO A 354 -5.29 15.25 -1.94
N THR A 355 -5.90 16.42 -1.77
CA THR A 355 -5.27 17.74 -1.97
C THR A 355 -4.30 18.12 -0.85
N ASP A 356 -4.50 17.53 0.33
CA ASP A 356 -3.93 17.86 1.63
C ASP A 356 -2.82 16.90 2.07
N ILE A 357 -2.71 15.71 1.46
CA ILE A 357 -1.64 14.75 1.78
C ILE A 357 -0.37 15.08 0.97
N PRO A 358 0.76 15.42 1.62
CA PRO A 358 1.99 15.72 0.93
C PRO A 358 2.55 14.55 0.12
N LEU A 359 3.08 14.84 -1.07
CA LEU A 359 3.67 13.84 -1.98
C LEU A 359 5.14 14.13 -2.30
N LEU A 360 5.98 13.11 -2.22
CA LEU A 360 7.36 13.15 -2.71
C LEU A 360 7.56 12.09 -3.79
N PHE A 361 7.92 12.53 -5.00
CA PHE A 361 8.35 11.64 -6.08
C PHE A 361 9.87 11.64 -6.12
N VAL A 362 10.48 10.45 -6.14
CA VAL A 362 11.92 10.29 -6.41
C VAL A 362 12.09 9.40 -7.63
N HIS A 363 12.72 9.92 -8.68
CA HIS A 363 12.79 9.17 -9.94
C HIS A 363 14.08 9.47 -10.72
N SER A 364 14.73 8.42 -11.22
CA SER A 364 15.95 8.55 -12.03
C SER A 364 15.63 8.95 -13.47
N THR A 365 16.34 9.94 -14.03
CA THR A 365 16.11 10.41 -15.41
C THR A 365 16.39 9.32 -16.46
N ASP A 366 17.30 8.39 -16.15
CA ASP A 366 17.73 7.28 -16.98
C ASP A 366 16.98 5.96 -16.71
N ASP A 367 15.89 5.99 -15.92
CA ASP A 367 15.09 4.79 -15.61
C ASP A 367 14.54 4.14 -16.89
N SER A 368 15.03 2.92 -17.12
CA SER A 368 14.74 2.13 -18.32
C SER A 368 13.46 1.29 -18.21
N ILE A 369 12.88 1.17 -17.01
CA ILE A 369 11.70 0.36 -16.70
C ILE A 369 10.48 1.26 -16.53
N CYS A 370 10.54 2.20 -15.58
CA CYS A 370 9.49 3.17 -15.29
C CYS A 370 9.92 4.55 -15.80
N CYS A 371 9.16 5.13 -16.73
CA CYS A 371 9.62 6.32 -17.44
C CYS A 371 9.55 7.59 -16.58
N TYR A 372 10.69 8.24 -16.35
CA TYR A 372 10.77 9.53 -15.67
C TYR A 372 9.81 10.59 -16.23
N LYS A 373 9.74 10.73 -17.56
CA LYS A 373 8.88 11.74 -18.21
C LYS A 373 7.41 11.57 -17.85
N TRP A 374 6.97 10.34 -17.63
CA TRP A 374 5.58 10.04 -17.24
C TRP A 374 5.33 10.39 -15.78
N THR A 375 6.29 10.14 -14.88
CA THR A 375 6.25 10.64 -13.50
C THR A 375 6.19 12.15 -13.46
N ALA A 376 7.05 12.85 -14.21
CA ALA A 376 7.02 14.32 -14.31
C ALA A 376 5.69 14.85 -14.87
N SER A 377 5.14 14.19 -15.90
CA SER A 377 3.83 14.56 -16.44
C SER A 377 2.70 14.34 -15.43
N PHE A 378 2.71 13.23 -14.70
CA PHE A 378 1.72 12.95 -13.67
C PHE A 378 1.82 13.95 -12.51
N TYR A 379 3.04 14.20 -12.03
CA TYR A 379 3.35 15.23 -11.03
C TYR A 379 2.81 16.61 -11.42
N ASN A 380 2.93 17.02 -12.69
CA ASN A 380 2.40 18.30 -13.16
C ASN A 380 0.87 18.34 -13.21
N LYS A 381 0.21 17.20 -13.45
CA LYS A 381 -1.26 17.12 -13.58
C LYS A 381 -2.00 17.02 -12.24
N ILE A 382 -1.41 16.38 -11.23
CA ILE A 382 -2.08 16.17 -9.93
C ILE A 382 -2.32 17.50 -9.21
N ASN A 383 -3.51 17.67 -8.65
CA ASN A 383 -3.88 18.84 -7.86
C ASN A 383 -3.63 18.59 -6.36
N VAL A 384 -2.36 18.60 -5.94
CA VAL A 384 -1.95 18.42 -4.54
C VAL A 384 -1.17 19.65 -4.11
N SER A 385 -1.50 20.19 -2.94
CA SER A 385 -0.94 21.44 -2.41
C SER A 385 0.56 21.35 -2.14
N LYS A 386 0.99 20.37 -1.32
CA LYS A 386 2.39 20.10 -0.97
C LYS A 386 2.88 18.91 -1.80
N LYS A 387 3.59 19.15 -2.90
CA LYS A 387 4.21 18.09 -3.70
C LYS A 387 5.63 18.46 -4.14
N GLU A 388 6.52 17.47 -4.17
CA GLU A 388 7.91 17.62 -4.62
C GLU A 388 8.30 16.50 -5.59
N LEU A 389 9.09 16.85 -6.63
CA LEU A 389 9.74 15.89 -7.53
C LEU A 389 11.26 15.99 -7.38
N HIS A 390 11.84 15.04 -6.65
CA HIS A 390 13.27 14.89 -6.51
C HIS A 390 13.84 14.02 -7.65
N THR A 391 14.60 14.66 -8.53
CA THR A 391 15.20 14.01 -9.69
C THR A 391 16.60 13.53 -9.35
N VAL A 392 16.91 12.29 -9.74
CA VAL A 392 18.26 11.71 -9.60
C VAL A 392 18.77 11.24 -10.96
N ASP A 393 20.08 11.07 -11.09
CA ASP A 393 20.72 10.62 -12.32
C ASP A 393 21.56 9.36 -12.06
N ASP A 394 21.83 8.60 -13.13
CA ASP A 394 22.70 7.41 -13.14
C ASP A 394 22.32 6.27 -12.17
N MET A 395 21.06 6.21 -11.72
CA MET A 395 20.55 5.13 -10.85
C MET A 395 19.66 4.12 -11.60
N ASN A 396 19.27 4.40 -12.85
CA ASN A 396 18.31 3.62 -13.61
C ASN A 396 17.05 3.34 -12.74
N HIS A 397 16.53 2.12 -12.72
CA HIS A 397 15.38 1.77 -11.90
C HIS A 397 15.70 1.53 -10.42
N PHE A 398 16.98 1.41 -10.04
CA PHE A 398 17.42 0.80 -8.79
C PHE A 398 17.69 1.82 -7.67
N THR A 399 16.81 2.81 -7.51
CA THR A 399 16.97 3.95 -6.58
C THR A 399 17.13 3.57 -5.10
N THR A 400 16.69 2.38 -4.68
CA THR A 400 16.85 1.90 -3.31
C THR A 400 18.15 1.13 -3.05
N THR A 401 18.94 0.83 -4.11
CA THR A 401 20.07 -0.13 -4.00
C THR A 401 21.33 0.28 -4.75
N MET A 402 21.25 1.24 -5.67
CA MET A 402 22.43 1.81 -6.31
C MET A 402 23.29 2.58 -5.30
N PRO A 403 24.62 2.62 -5.46
CA PRO A 403 25.48 3.52 -4.69
C PRO A 403 24.92 4.96 -4.74
N GLY A 404 24.82 5.61 -3.57
CA GLY A 404 24.22 6.94 -3.44
C GLY A 404 22.73 6.93 -3.07
N ASN A 405 22.08 5.75 -2.98
CA ASN A 405 20.72 5.61 -2.45
C ASN A 405 20.57 6.21 -1.04
N GLU A 406 21.65 6.30 -0.27
CA GLU A 406 21.68 6.89 1.07
C GLU A 406 21.31 8.38 1.02
N ASN A 407 21.64 9.09 -0.06
CA ASN A 407 21.25 10.49 -0.25
C ASN A 407 19.73 10.62 -0.47
N ILE A 408 19.13 9.67 -1.20
CA ILE A 408 17.68 9.62 -1.38
C ILE A 408 17.00 9.36 -0.02
N LEU A 409 17.50 8.40 0.74
CA LEU A 409 16.99 8.07 2.06
C LEU A 409 17.06 9.27 3.01
N ASN A 410 18.20 9.97 3.06
CA ASN A 410 18.35 11.18 3.87
C ASN A 410 17.35 12.26 3.44
N LYS A 411 17.20 12.51 2.13
CA LYS A 411 16.21 13.44 1.60
C LYS A 411 14.78 13.09 2.03
N ILE A 412 14.42 11.80 2.06
CA ILE A 412 13.11 11.35 2.52
C ILE A 412 12.94 11.59 4.03
N ILE A 413 13.95 11.25 4.85
CA ILE A 413 13.91 11.46 6.29
C ILE A 413 13.77 12.95 6.62
N ASP A 414 14.53 13.81 5.93
CA ASP A 414 14.46 15.27 6.09
C ASP A 414 13.07 15.79 5.68
N TRP A 415 12.54 15.31 4.55
CA TRP A 415 11.21 15.68 4.08
C TRP A 415 10.12 15.30 5.09
N ILE A 416 10.12 14.06 5.59
CA ILE A 416 9.18 13.60 6.63
C ILE A 416 9.34 14.42 7.91
N SER A 417 10.57 14.72 8.31
CA SER A 417 10.85 15.50 9.53
C SER A 417 10.33 16.94 9.44
N ASN A 418 10.40 17.56 8.26
CA ASN A 418 9.86 18.90 8.03
C ASN A 418 8.32 18.90 8.08
N LEU A 419 7.67 17.92 7.45
CA LEU A 419 6.20 17.81 7.52
C LEU A 419 5.69 17.73 8.96
N ARG A 420 6.41 16.99 9.81
CA ARG A 420 6.04 16.85 11.22
C ARG A 420 6.25 18.13 12.04
N LYS A 421 7.21 18.99 11.65
CA LYS A 421 7.41 20.30 12.30
C LYS A 421 6.27 21.24 11.92
N ASP A 422 5.94 21.32 10.64
CA ASP A 422 4.82 22.12 10.14
C ASP A 422 3.50 21.73 10.85
N ASP A 423 3.23 20.42 10.99
CA ASP A 423 2.04 19.91 11.69
C ASP A 423 1.98 20.32 13.18
N LYS A 424 3.13 20.51 13.84
CA LYS A 424 3.18 20.97 15.24
C LYS A 424 2.97 22.47 15.33
N ASP A 425 3.61 23.23 14.45
CA ASP A 425 3.50 24.69 14.41
C ASP A 425 2.06 25.11 14.06
N GLU A 426 1.38 24.38 13.16
CA GLU A 426 -0.05 24.59 12.87
C GLU A 426 -0.92 24.38 14.13
N LYS A 427 -0.70 23.30 14.89
CA LYS A 427 -1.42 23.04 16.15
C LYS A 427 -1.14 24.07 17.25
N GLU A 428 0.08 24.57 17.36
CA GLU A 428 0.46 25.60 18.34
C GLU A 428 -0.16 26.98 18.02
N ASN A 429 -0.41 27.28 16.75
CA ASN A 429 -1.03 28.54 16.32
C ASN A 429 -2.57 28.52 16.39
N GLU A 430 -3.19 27.36 16.55
CA GLU A 430 -4.65 27.19 16.70
C GLU A 430 -5.13 27.22 18.18
N LEU A 431 -4.19 27.23 19.13
CA LEU A 431 -4.41 27.36 20.58
C LEU A 431 -4.22 28.81 21.04
#